data_AF-A0A7C4C470-F1
#
_entry.id   AF-A0A7C4C470-F1
#
_cell.length_a   1.000
_cell.length_b   1.000
_cell.length_c   1.000
_cell.angle_alpha   90.00
_cell.angle_beta   90.00
_cell.angle_gamma   90.00
#
_symmetry.space_group_name_H-M   'P 1'
#
loop_
_entity.id
_entity.type
_entity.pdbx_description
1 polymer ?
#
loop_
_entity_poly.entity_id
_entity_poly.type
_entity_poly.pdbx_seq_one_letter_code
_entity_poly.pdbx_strand_id
1 'polypeptide(L)'
;KDSSDTIVRKIISLYLVGYNFITVKTKDERISTLQRNTIRELVRRKLVGTEIISETSNEIKLQTLLSHPELSIENALRRMSLITVSMHDDALQALKNLDKRLATEVIQLDDEVDRFSFYIVRQLKTAIQNERILKDIKLPNPRECLGYRVIVKFVERIADHAARIAEYILALEEKPSESVFQKIYEISIFARTAFEDAIKSLFKKDYMLADQVISKVKQYCLLKMK
;
A
#
# COMPACT_ATOMS: atom_id res chain seq x y z
N LYS A 1 21.96 -18.03 12.19
CA LYS A 1 21.86 -16.55 12.06
C LYS A 1 20.69 -16.27 11.11
N ASP A 2 19.75 -15.40 11.47
CA ASP A 2 18.62 -15.09 10.57
C ASP A 2 19.10 -14.43 9.28
N SER A 3 18.47 -14.77 8.16
CA SER A 3 18.68 -14.05 6.89
C SER A 3 18.15 -12.61 6.98
N SER A 4 18.63 -11.73 6.11
CA SER A 4 18.11 -10.35 6.02
C SER A 4 16.60 -10.32 5.84
N ASP A 5 16.03 -11.18 4.99
CA ASP A 5 14.57 -11.24 4.78
C ASP A 5 13.82 -11.68 6.02
N THR A 6 14.39 -12.60 6.81
CA THR A 6 13.77 -13.05 8.06
C THR A 6 13.76 -11.92 9.08
N ILE A 7 14.83 -11.12 9.15
CA ILE A 7 14.89 -9.92 9.99
C ILE A 7 13.84 -8.91 9.54
N VAL A 8 13.72 -8.64 8.24
CA VAL A 8 12.70 -7.75 7.67
C VAL A 8 11.30 -8.18 8.08
N ARG A 9 10.95 -9.46 7.87
CA ARG A 9 9.62 -10.00 8.24
C ARG A 9 9.33 -9.85 9.73
N LYS A 10 10.33 -10.07 10.60
CA LYS A 10 10.18 -9.89 12.05
C LYS A 10 9.94 -8.43 12.43
N ILE A 11 10.71 -7.49 11.86
CA ILE A 11 10.55 -6.05 12.11
C ILE A 11 9.17 -5.58 11.64
N ILE A 12 8.76 -5.93 10.41
CA ILE A 12 7.43 -5.59 9.89
C ILE A 12 6.34 -6.15 10.80
N SER A 13 6.44 -7.41 11.24
CA SER A 13 5.44 -8.03 12.12
C SER A 13 5.29 -7.26 13.44
N LEU A 14 6.40 -6.91 14.09
CA LEU A 14 6.39 -6.13 15.34
C LEU A 14 5.87 -4.71 15.12
N TYR A 15 6.24 -4.08 14.00
CA TYR A 15 5.72 -2.77 13.61
C TYR A 15 4.20 -2.82 13.42
N LEU A 16 3.69 -3.80 12.68
CA LEU A 16 2.25 -3.93 12.42
C LEU A 16 1.45 -4.21 13.69
N VAL A 17 2.03 -4.90 14.68
CA VAL A 17 1.37 -5.16 15.98
C VAL A 17 1.26 -3.89 16.84
N GLY A 18 2.09 -2.88 16.61
CA GLY A 18 2.04 -1.61 17.33
C GLY A 18 3.18 -1.38 18.33
N TYR A 19 4.23 -2.21 18.33
CA TYR A 19 5.38 -1.97 19.21
C TYR A 19 6.09 -0.66 18.83
N ASN A 20 6.33 0.22 19.81
CA ASN A 20 7.03 1.50 19.60
C ASN A 20 8.55 1.36 19.63
N PHE A 21 9.08 0.32 20.27
CA PHE A 21 10.51 0.04 20.33
C PHE A 21 10.77 -1.37 19.81
N ILE A 22 11.66 -1.49 18.82
CA ILE A 22 12.09 -2.77 18.26
C ILE A 22 13.61 -2.82 18.38
N THR A 23 14.14 -3.84 19.05
CA THR A 23 15.58 -4.05 19.18
C THR A 23 15.99 -5.30 18.42
N VAL A 24 16.85 -5.13 17.41
CA VAL A 24 17.52 -6.23 16.72
C VAL A 24 18.87 -6.44 17.38
N LYS A 25 19.09 -7.60 18.00
CA LYS A 25 20.34 -7.89 18.73
C LYS A 25 20.89 -9.27 18.38
N THR A 26 22.21 -9.40 18.40
CA THR A 26 22.96 -10.66 18.28
C THR A 26 23.74 -10.93 19.56
N LYS A 27 23.91 -12.21 19.93
CA LYS A 27 24.58 -12.59 21.18
C LYS A 27 26.10 -12.43 21.08
N ASP A 28 26.72 -13.07 20.10
CA ASP A 28 28.20 -13.21 20.06
C ASP A 28 28.84 -12.72 18.75
N GLU A 29 28.03 -12.29 17.77
CA GLU A 29 28.51 -11.90 16.44
C GLU A 29 28.11 -10.48 16.08
N ARG A 30 28.87 -9.85 15.18
CA ARG A 30 28.45 -8.59 14.57
C ARG A 30 27.25 -8.80 13.63
N ILE A 31 26.32 -7.85 13.64
CA ILE A 31 25.33 -7.69 12.57
C ILE A 31 26.12 -7.43 11.28
N SER A 32 25.76 -8.05 10.16
CA SER A 32 26.51 -7.85 8.91
C SER A 32 26.17 -6.51 8.26
N THR A 33 27.06 -5.99 7.40
CA THR A 33 26.79 -4.77 6.62
C THR A 33 25.55 -4.91 5.74
N LEU A 34 25.33 -6.09 5.17
CA LEU A 34 24.11 -6.39 4.41
C LEU A 34 22.86 -6.26 5.28
N GLN A 35 22.84 -6.87 6.46
CA GLN A 35 21.70 -6.79 7.38
C GLN A 35 21.42 -5.34 7.82
N ARG A 36 22.47 -4.57 8.13
CA ARG A 36 22.34 -3.13 8.45
C ARG A 36 21.67 -2.36 7.33
N ASN A 37 22.17 -2.50 6.11
CA ASN A 37 21.66 -1.79 4.95
C ASN A 37 20.21 -2.20 4.66
N THR A 38 19.88 -3.49 4.76
CA THR A 38 18.49 -3.95 4.61
C THR A 38 17.56 -3.33 5.66
N ILE A 39 17.99 -3.23 6.93
CA ILE A 39 17.18 -2.61 7.99
C ILE A 39 16.99 -1.11 7.73
N ARG A 40 18.04 -0.40 7.32
CA ARG A 40 17.97 1.03 6.97
C ARG A 40 17.00 1.27 5.82
N GLU A 41 17.08 0.47 4.76
CA GLU A 41 16.17 0.56 3.62
C GLU A 41 14.72 0.27 4.01
N LEU A 42 14.49 -0.77 4.83
CA LEU A 42 13.17 -1.09 5.34
C LEU A 42 12.56 0.09 6.11
N VAL A 43 13.32 0.66 7.05
CA VAL A 43 12.87 1.78 7.88
C VAL A 43 12.51 2.98 6.99
N ARG A 44 13.43 3.36 6.08
CA ARG A 44 13.25 4.50 5.17
C ARG A 44 12.04 4.35 4.25
N ARG A 45 11.86 3.17 3.66
CA ARG A 45 10.91 2.96 2.56
C ARG A 45 9.54 2.47 3.02
N LYS A 46 9.43 1.72 4.11
CA LYS A 46 8.17 1.02 4.48
C LYS A 46 7.59 1.42 5.83
N LEU A 47 8.40 1.90 6.79
CA LEU A 47 7.95 2.04 8.19
C LEU A 47 7.75 3.51 8.57
N VAL A 48 6.59 4.07 8.24
CA VAL A 48 6.23 5.46 8.56
C VAL A 48 6.44 5.75 10.06
N GLY A 49 7.11 6.87 10.34
CA GLY A 49 7.36 7.38 11.69
C GLY A 49 8.38 6.56 12.49
N THR A 50 9.13 5.66 11.85
CA THR A 50 10.15 4.85 12.51
C THR A 50 11.54 5.39 12.22
N GLU A 51 12.35 5.54 13.27
CA GLU A 51 13.72 6.02 13.19
C GLU A 51 14.68 5.01 13.83
N ILE A 52 15.92 4.97 13.34
CA ILE A 52 17.01 4.23 13.99
C ILE A 52 17.63 5.15 15.05
N ILE A 53 17.39 4.85 16.33
CA ILE A 53 17.85 5.71 17.44
C ILE A 53 19.21 5.31 18.00
N SER A 54 19.65 4.08 17.73
CA SER A 54 20.97 3.59 18.14
C SER A 54 21.39 2.43 17.26
N GLU A 55 22.66 2.43 16.87
CA GLU A 55 23.26 1.36 16.08
C GLU A 55 24.68 1.07 16.61
N THR A 56 24.91 -0.18 17.01
CA THR A 56 26.20 -0.68 17.45
C THR A 56 26.63 -1.88 16.59
N SER A 57 27.75 -2.52 16.97
CA SER A 57 28.25 -3.66 16.21
C SER A 57 27.35 -4.90 16.28
N ASN A 58 26.55 -5.05 17.35
CA ASN A 58 25.70 -6.20 17.65
C ASN A 58 24.24 -5.83 17.99
N GLU A 59 23.87 -4.56 17.96
CA GLU A 59 22.52 -4.09 18.29
C GLU A 59 22.05 -2.95 17.36
N ILE A 60 20.78 -2.97 16.97
CA ILE A 60 20.09 -1.86 16.29
C ILE A 60 18.77 -1.61 17.02
N LYS A 61 18.51 -0.38 17.44
CA LYS A 61 17.27 0.04 18.09
C LYS A 61 16.47 0.94 17.17
N LEU A 62 15.22 0.54 16.95
CA LEU A 62 14.22 1.28 16.19
C LEU A 62 13.21 1.87 17.16
N GLN A 63 12.81 3.12 16.90
CA GLN A 63 11.72 3.76 17.62
C GLN A 63 10.68 4.28 16.63
N THR A 64 9.43 3.87 16.81
CA THR A 64 8.29 4.47 16.12
C THR A 64 7.71 5.58 16.98
N LEU A 65 7.74 6.81 16.46
CA LEU A 65 7.22 7.99 17.13
C LEU A 65 5.70 8.11 16.88
N LEU A 66 4.94 8.30 17.96
CA LEU A 66 3.48 8.38 17.88
C LEU A 66 3.01 9.76 17.37
N SER A 67 2.24 9.68 16.28
CA SER A 67 1.33 10.66 15.67
C SER A 67 1.85 12.06 15.32
N HIS A 68 1.86 12.32 14.01
CA HIS A 68 1.65 13.63 13.44
C HIS A 68 0.13 13.79 13.16
N PRO A 69 -0.56 14.81 13.70
CA PRO A 69 -2.00 15.01 13.47
C PRO A 69 -2.39 15.08 11.98
N GLU A 70 -1.45 15.43 11.11
CA GLU A 70 -1.69 15.59 9.67
C GLU A 70 -1.82 14.25 8.92
N LEU A 71 -1.37 13.12 9.51
CA LEU A 71 -1.43 11.80 8.88
C LEU A 71 -2.51 10.91 9.52
N SER A 72 -3.77 11.36 9.48
CA SER A 72 -4.90 10.50 9.87
C SER A 72 -5.01 9.25 8.96
N ILE A 73 -5.72 8.21 9.42
CA ILE A 73 -6.02 7.02 8.60
C ILE A 73 -6.74 7.42 7.31
N GLU A 74 -7.69 8.36 7.40
CA GLU A 74 -8.42 8.85 6.23
C GLU A 74 -7.49 9.55 5.24
N ASN A 75 -6.60 10.43 5.70
CA ASN A 75 -5.62 11.11 4.85
C ASN A 75 -4.64 10.14 4.22
N ALA A 76 -4.14 9.16 4.98
CA ALA A 76 -3.26 8.11 4.48
C ALA A 76 -3.98 7.28 3.40
N LEU A 77 -5.23 6.87 3.65
CA LEU A 77 -6.02 6.10 2.68
C LEU A 77 -6.33 6.92 1.41
N ARG A 78 -6.61 8.23 1.55
CA ARG A 78 -6.80 9.14 0.40
C ARG A 78 -5.54 9.19 -0.46
N ARG A 79 -4.37 9.42 0.16
CA ARG A 79 -3.07 9.43 -0.55
C ARG A 79 -2.79 8.09 -1.22
N MET A 80 -2.97 6.99 -0.49
CA MET A 80 -2.82 5.63 -0.99
C MET A 80 -3.70 5.38 -2.23
N SER A 81 -4.96 5.83 -2.19
CA SER A 81 -5.90 5.69 -3.32
C SER A 81 -5.49 6.54 -4.53
N LEU A 82 -5.01 7.78 -4.31
CA LEU A 82 -4.52 8.64 -5.39
C LEU A 82 -3.28 8.07 -6.08
N ILE A 83 -2.33 7.55 -5.31
CA ILE A 83 -1.14 6.89 -5.84
C ILE A 83 -1.56 5.67 -6.67
N THR A 84 -2.50 4.86 -6.15
CA THR A 84 -3.02 3.67 -6.85
C THR A 84 -3.67 4.03 -8.19
N VAL A 85 -4.45 5.12 -8.26
CA VAL A 85 -5.00 5.63 -9.53
C VAL A 85 -3.89 6.05 -10.49
N SER A 86 -2.90 6.79 -10.01
CA SER A 86 -1.74 7.20 -10.82
C SER A 86 -1.01 5.99 -11.38
N MET A 87 -0.70 4.98 -10.54
CA MET A 87 -0.04 3.75 -10.97
C MET A 87 -0.80 3.04 -12.08
N HIS A 88 -2.13 2.98 -12.01
CA HIS A 88 -2.96 2.37 -13.05
C HIS A 88 -2.94 3.17 -14.36
N ASP A 89 -3.05 4.50 -14.28
CA ASP A 89 -2.97 5.39 -15.45
C ASP A 89 -1.58 5.33 -16.11
N ASP A 90 -0.52 5.38 -15.30
CA ASP A 90 0.87 5.33 -15.74
C ASP A 90 1.21 3.96 -16.34
N ALA A 91 0.67 2.86 -15.80
CA ALA A 91 0.80 1.54 -16.40
C ALA A 91 0.11 1.48 -17.79
N LEU A 92 -1.07 2.09 -17.94
CA LEU A 92 -1.76 2.15 -19.22
C LEU A 92 -1.00 3.00 -20.25
N GLN A 93 -0.42 4.11 -19.81
CA GLN A 93 0.42 4.96 -20.65
C GLN A 93 1.74 4.29 -21.04
N ALA A 94 2.35 3.55 -20.10
CA ALA A 94 3.54 2.75 -20.35
C ALA A 94 3.25 1.65 -21.37
N LEU A 95 2.09 0.99 -21.29
CA LEU A 95 1.67 -0.02 -22.26
C LEU A 95 1.49 0.58 -23.67
N LYS A 96 0.80 1.73 -23.77
CA LYS A 96 0.56 2.41 -25.05
C LYS A 96 1.84 2.74 -25.79
N ASN A 97 2.83 3.24 -25.05
CA ASN A 97 4.06 3.76 -25.62
C ASN A 97 5.23 2.76 -25.58
N LEU A 98 5.04 1.59 -24.98
CA LEU A 98 6.11 0.67 -24.58
C LEU A 98 7.20 1.38 -23.77
N ASP A 99 6.79 2.28 -22.88
CA ASP A 99 7.71 3.07 -22.05
C ASP A 99 8.15 2.24 -20.83
N LYS A 100 9.32 1.59 -20.98
CA LYS A 100 9.93 0.75 -19.95
C LYS A 100 10.36 1.54 -18.71
N ARG A 101 10.71 2.81 -18.89
CA ARG A 101 11.11 3.67 -17.77
C ARG A 101 9.89 3.96 -16.91
N LEU A 102 8.79 4.37 -17.52
CA LEU A 102 7.53 4.62 -16.80
C LEU A 102 7.01 3.34 -16.12
N ALA A 103 7.11 2.17 -16.78
CA ALA A 103 6.78 0.89 -16.14
C ALA A 103 7.65 0.62 -14.88
N THR A 104 8.94 0.92 -14.94
CA THR A 104 9.84 0.77 -13.77
C THR A 104 9.43 1.72 -12.63
N GLU A 105 9.05 2.96 -12.96
CA GLU A 105 8.55 3.94 -11.97
C GLU A 105 7.26 3.45 -11.30
N VAL A 106 6.32 2.86 -12.05
CA VAL A 106 5.10 2.25 -11.49
C VAL A 106 5.43 1.16 -10.48
N ILE A 107 6.37 0.26 -10.79
CA ILE A 107 6.79 -0.81 -9.86
C ILE A 107 7.37 -0.21 -8.58
N GLN A 108 8.14 0.89 -8.69
CA GLN A 108 8.72 1.54 -7.52
C GLN A 108 7.68 2.27 -6.65
N LEU A 109 6.61 2.80 -7.25
CA LEU A 109 5.53 3.48 -6.53
C LEU A 109 4.72 2.53 -5.64
N ASP A 110 4.70 1.23 -5.96
CA ASP A 110 4.07 0.20 -5.13
C ASP A 110 4.62 0.19 -3.70
N ASP A 111 5.93 0.49 -3.54
CA ASP A 111 6.55 0.57 -2.23
C ASP A 111 5.93 1.68 -1.35
N GLU A 112 5.48 2.79 -1.94
CA GLU A 112 4.79 3.88 -1.22
C GLU A 112 3.35 3.50 -0.84
N VAL A 113 2.65 2.72 -1.68
CA VAL A 113 1.32 2.19 -1.33
C VAL A 113 1.42 1.24 -0.14
N ASP A 114 2.39 0.33 -0.17
CA ASP A 114 2.71 -0.59 0.93
C ASP A 114 3.04 0.15 2.22
N ARG A 115 3.82 1.22 2.10
CA ARG A 115 4.20 2.07 3.23
C ARG A 115 2.98 2.67 3.93
N PHE A 116 2.02 3.20 3.16
CA PHE A 116 0.75 3.68 3.74
C PHE A 116 -0.11 2.55 4.29
N SER A 117 -0.15 1.40 3.62
CA SER A 117 -0.87 0.20 4.09
C SER A 117 -0.38 -0.24 5.46
N PHE A 118 0.94 -0.37 5.65
CA PHE A 118 1.53 -0.74 6.93
C PHE A 118 1.23 0.26 8.03
N TYR A 119 1.34 1.56 7.72
CA TYR A 119 0.99 2.63 8.64
C TYR A 119 -0.46 2.52 9.10
N ILE A 120 -1.41 2.41 8.17
CA ILE A 120 -2.83 2.33 8.49
C ILE A 120 -3.11 1.08 9.33
N VAL A 121 -2.58 -0.09 8.94
CA VAL A 121 -2.78 -1.34 9.69
C VAL A 121 -2.26 -1.24 11.12
N ARG A 122 -1.10 -0.62 11.33
CA ARG A 122 -0.56 -0.35 12.67
C ARG A 122 -1.50 0.54 13.47
N GLN A 123 -1.98 1.65 12.89
CA GLN A 123 -2.88 2.58 13.56
C GLN A 123 -4.20 1.90 13.96
N LEU A 124 -4.78 1.10 13.07
CA LEU A 124 -6.01 0.35 13.32
C LEU A 124 -5.84 -0.64 14.49
N LYS A 125 -4.75 -1.42 14.50
CA LYS A 125 -4.46 -2.38 15.58
C LYS A 125 -4.24 -1.69 16.92
N THR A 126 -3.52 -0.57 16.91
CA THR A 126 -3.26 0.23 18.11
C THR A 126 -4.56 0.85 18.65
N ALA A 127 -5.44 1.33 17.77
CA ALA A 127 -6.71 1.95 18.14
C ALA A 127 -7.71 0.96 18.76
N ILE A 128 -7.70 -0.32 18.36
CA ILE A 128 -8.59 -1.34 18.93
C ILE A 128 -8.33 -1.53 20.44
N GLN A 129 -7.08 -1.35 20.88
CA GLN A 129 -6.68 -1.53 22.28
C GLN A 129 -6.74 -0.24 23.09
N ASN A 130 -6.99 0.92 22.46
CA ASN A 130 -6.86 2.22 23.10
C ASN A 130 -7.94 3.20 22.59
N GLU A 131 -8.95 3.44 23.44
CA GLU A 131 -10.08 4.32 23.12
C GLU A 131 -9.65 5.77 22.80
N ARG A 132 -8.57 6.26 23.43
CA ARG A 132 -8.04 7.59 23.13
C ARG A 132 -7.53 7.67 21.69
N ILE A 133 -6.75 6.67 21.27
CA ILE A 133 -6.23 6.60 19.91
C ILE A 133 -7.37 6.45 18.91
N LEU A 134 -8.41 5.68 19.23
CA LEU A 134 -9.62 5.56 18.40
C LEU A 134 -10.27 6.93 18.13
N LYS A 135 -10.39 7.78 19.16
CA LYS A 135 -10.88 9.16 19.03
C LYS A 135 -9.94 10.01 18.19
N ASP A 136 -8.63 9.89 18.39
CA ASP A 136 -7.61 10.66 17.65
C ASP A 136 -7.65 10.34 16.14
N ILE A 137 -7.90 9.08 15.76
CA ILE A 137 -8.06 8.67 14.36
C ILE A 137 -9.48 8.88 13.80
N LYS A 138 -10.37 9.48 14.59
CA LYS A 138 -11.76 9.83 14.22
C LYS A 138 -12.64 8.65 13.80
N LEU A 139 -12.38 7.46 14.35
CA LEU A 139 -13.27 6.32 14.15
C LEU A 139 -14.35 6.27 15.25
N PRO A 140 -15.63 6.07 14.91
CA PRO A 140 -16.73 6.11 15.89
C PRO A 140 -16.72 4.92 16.85
N ASN A 141 -16.22 3.76 16.43
CA ASN A 141 -16.15 2.56 17.26
C ASN A 141 -15.06 1.59 16.72
N PRO A 142 -14.58 0.64 17.54
CA PRO A 142 -13.53 -0.32 17.13
C PRO A 142 -13.93 -1.24 15.98
N ARG A 143 -15.23 -1.45 15.71
CA ARG A 143 -15.69 -2.33 14.61
C ARG A 143 -15.36 -1.74 13.24
N GLU A 144 -15.37 -0.41 13.13
CA GLU A 144 -14.94 0.29 11.91
C GLU A 144 -13.50 -0.07 11.51
N CYS A 145 -12.64 -0.39 12.48
CA CYS A 145 -11.28 -0.82 12.18
C CYS A 145 -11.23 -2.07 11.30
N LEU A 146 -12.20 -2.97 11.42
CA LEU A 146 -12.30 -4.17 10.59
C LEU A 146 -12.63 -3.81 9.13
N GLY A 147 -13.58 -2.87 8.93
CA GLY A 147 -13.93 -2.37 7.61
C GLY A 147 -12.75 -1.68 6.93
N TYR A 148 -12.10 -0.74 7.62
CA TYR A 148 -10.91 -0.07 7.10
C TYR A 148 -9.75 -1.03 6.82
N ARG A 149 -9.55 -2.05 7.65
CA ARG A 149 -8.52 -3.08 7.43
C ARG A 149 -8.72 -3.82 6.10
N VAL A 150 -9.97 -4.11 5.75
CA VAL A 150 -10.34 -4.78 4.49
C VAL A 150 -10.17 -3.82 3.31
N ILE A 151 -10.65 -2.58 3.43
CA ILE A 151 -10.53 -1.55 2.40
C ILE A 151 -9.07 -1.31 2.02
N VAL A 152 -8.20 -1.12 3.02
CA VAL A 152 -6.76 -0.91 2.81
C VAL A 152 -6.14 -2.07 2.03
N LYS A 153 -6.52 -3.32 2.33
CA LYS A 153 -6.03 -4.48 1.57
C LYS A 153 -6.52 -4.47 0.13
N PHE A 154 -7.74 -4.01 -0.14
CA PHE A 154 -8.21 -3.91 -1.52
C PHE A 154 -7.49 -2.82 -2.31
N VAL A 155 -7.20 -1.67 -1.70
CA VAL A 155 -6.41 -0.61 -2.36
C VAL A 155 -4.99 -1.12 -2.67
N GLU A 156 -4.31 -1.75 -1.69
CA GLU A 156 -2.99 -2.34 -1.92
C GLU A 156 -3.01 -3.39 -3.02
N ARG A 157 -4.01 -4.29 -3.05
CA ARG A 157 -4.13 -5.29 -4.11
C ARG A 157 -4.31 -4.67 -5.50
N ILE A 158 -4.95 -3.52 -5.61
CA ILE A 158 -5.11 -2.83 -6.90
C ILE A 158 -3.76 -2.23 -7.33
N ALA A 159 -2.98 -1.67 -6.40
CA ALA A 159 -1.62 -1.21 -6.67
C ALA A 159 -0.70 -2.36 -7.08
N ASP A 160 -0.74 -3.51 -6.38
CA ASP A 160 -0.03 -4.73 -6.77
C ASP A 160 -0.37 -5.13 -8.22
N HIS A 161 -1.65 -5.04 -8.60
CA HIS A 161 -2.08 -5.34 -9.96
C HIS A 161 -1.51 -4.35 -10.98
N ALA A 162 -1.46 -3.05 -10.66
CA ALA A 162 -0.82 -2.05 -11.51
C ALA A 162 0.69 -2.31 -11.66
N ALA A 163 1.39 -2.63 -10.57
CA ALA A 163 2.79 -3.02 -10.58
C ALA A 163 3.03 -4.27 -11.45
N ARG A 164 2.17 -5.29 -11.33
CA ARG A 164 2.23 -6.49 -12.18
C ARG A 164 1.99 -6.20 -13.66
N ILE A 165 1.07 -5.28 -13.99
CA ILE A 165 0.89 -4.83 -15.37
C ILE A 165 2.20 -4.21 -15.88
N ALA A 166 2.84 -3.37 -15.08
CA ALA A 166 4.12 -2.77 -15.40
C ALA A 166 5.25 -3.81 -15.56
N GLU A 167 5.30 -4.85 -14.73
CA GLU A 167 6.23 -5.98 -14.90
C GLU A 167 6.02 -6.70 -16.24
N TYR A 168 4.77 -6.94 -16.64
CA TYR A 168 4.49 -7.52 -17.96
C TYR A 168 4.90 -6.58 -19.09
N ILE A 169 4.66 -5.27 -18.93
CA ILE A 169 5.12 -4.27 -19.91
C ILE A 169 6.64 -4.32 -20.06
N LEU A 170 7.40 -4.51 -18.98
CA LEU A 170 8.86 -4.66 -19.05
C LEU A 170 9.29 -5.88 -19.88
N ALA A 171 8.51 -6.95 -19.90
CA ALA A 171 8.78 -8.15 -20.67
C ALA A 171 8.35 -8.08 -22.15
N LEU A 172 7.48 -7.12 -22.54
CA LEU A 172 7.00 -7.01 -23.93
C LEU A 172 8.09 -6.53 -24.91
N GLU A 173 8.27 -7.19 -26.04
CA GLU A 173 9.21 -6.74 -27.08
C GLU A 173 8.59 -5.69 -28.00
N GLU A 174 7.28 -5.77 -28.24
CA GLU A 174 6.54 -4.92 -29.15
C GLU A 174 5.29 -4.31 -28.50
N LYS A 175 4.82 -3.20 -29.09
CA LYS A 175 3.56 -2.56 -28.67
C LYS A 175 2.37 -3.45 -29.03
N PRO A 176 1.31 -3.47 -28.22
CA PRO A 176 0.05 -4.06 -28.66
C PRO A 176 -0.45 -3.36 -29.93
N SER A 177 -1.17 -4.10 -30.79
CA SER A 177 -1.89 -3.47 -31.89
C SER A 177 -2.92 -2.48 -31.35
N GLU A 178 -3.26 -1.46 -32.14
CA GLU A 178 -4.25 -0.45 -31.74
C GLU A 178 -5.58 -1.07 -31.30
N SER A 179 -6.03 -2.12 -32.01
CA SER A 179 -7.24 -2.86 -31.68
C SER A 179 -7.19 -3.58 -30.33
N VAL A 180 -6.01 -4.10 -29.94
CA VAL A 180 -5.81 -4.74 -28.63
C VAL A 180 -5.71 -3.68 -27.54
N PHE A 181 -4.94 -2.62 -27.78
CA PHE A 181 -4.80 -1.51 -26.84
C PHE A 181 -6.16 -0.88 -26.53
N GLN A 182 -6.99 -0.62 -27.53
CA GLN A 182 -8.30 -0.01 -27.34
C GLN A 182 -9.22 -0.85 -26.43
N LYS A 183 -9.19 -2.18 -26.57
CA LYS A 183 -9.95 -3.09 -25.67
C LYS A 183 -9.44 -3.03 -24.24
N ILE A 184 -8.13 -2.99 -24.04
CA ILE A 184 -7.51 -2.85 -22.71
C ILE A 184 -7.89 -1.50 -22.11
N TYR A 185 -7.77 -0.42 -22.89
CA TYR A 185 -8.11 0.94 -22.50
C TYR A 185 -9.55 1.05 -22.01
N GLU A 186 -10.53 0.51 -22.73
CA GLU A 186 -11.93 0.50 -22.31
C GLU A 186 -12.17 -0.17 -20.95
N ILE A 187 -11.53 -1.32 -20.72
CA ILE A 187 -11.62 -2.04 -19.43
C ILE A 187 -10.94 -1.23 -18.33
N SER A 188 -9.77 -0.68 -18.61
CA SER A 188 -8.99 0.12 -17.67
C SER A 188 -9.73 1.38 -17.22
N ILE A 189 -10.38 2.10 -18.13
CA ILE A 189 -11.18 3.29 -17.79
C ILE A 189 -12.36 2.89 -16.89
N PHE A 190 -13.07 1.82 -17.23
CA PHE A 190 -14.18 1.35 -16.40
C PHE A 190 -13.72 0.95 -14.99
N ALA A 191 -12.66 0.15 -14.90
CA ALA A 191 -12.12 -0.32 -13.62
C ALA A 191 -11.65 0.86 -12.74
N ARG A 192 -10.98 1.84 -13.35
CA ARG A 192 -10.56 3.06 -12.65
C ARG A 192 -11.75 3.84 -12.12
N THR A 193 -12.76 4.12 -12.94
CA THR A 193 -13.94 4.89 -12.50
C THR A 193 -14.69 4.16 -11.39
N ALA A 194 -14.84 2.83 -11.49
CA ALA A 194 -15.45 2.04 -10.42
C ALA A 194 -14.68 2.14 -9.11
N PHE A 195 -13.34 2.12 -9.16
CA PHE A 195 -12.49 2.30 -7.98
C PHE A 195 -12.63 3.71 -7.38
N GLU A 196 -12.53 4.76 -8.21
CA GLU A 196 -12.67 6.16 -7.75
C GLU A 196 -14.04 6.42 -7.12
N ASP A 197 -15.13 5.93 -7.74
CA ASP A 197 -16.48 6.07 -7.20
C ASP A 197 -16.66 5.27 -5.89
N ALA A 198 -16.06 4.07 -5.78
CA ALA A 198 -16.08 3.30 -4.54
C ALA A 198 -15.38 4.04 -3.39
N ILE A 199 -14.19 4.58 -3.64
CA ILE A 199 -13.43 5.38 -2.66
C ILE A 199 -14.18 6.67 -2.30
N LYS A 200 -14.78 7.34 -3.28
CA LYS A 200 -15.61 8.53 -3.06
C LYS A 200 -16.84 8.21 -2.21
N SER A 201 -17.51 7.09 -2.46
CA SER A 201 -18.68 6.66 -1.69
C SER A 201 -18.33 6.40 -0.22
N LEU A 202 -17.18 5.76 0.03
CA LEU A 202 -16.66 5.51 1.36
C LEU A 202 -16.44 6.83 2.13
N PHE A 203 -15.70 7.77 1.53
CA PHE A 203 -15.36 9.02 2.21
C PHE A 203 -16.55 9.94 2.42
N LYS A 204 -17.54 9.91 1.51
CA LYS A 204 -18.78 10.66 1.66
C LYS A 204 -19.82 9.96 2.53
N LYS A 205 -19.59 8.68 2.90
CA LYS A 205 -20.58 7.79 3.51
C LYS A 205 -21.88 7.74 2.68
N ASP A 206 -21.72 7.71 1.36
CA ASP A 206 -22.81 7.78 0.39
C ASP A 206 -23.24 6.36 0.00
N TYR A 207 -24.31 5.87 0.64
CA TYR A 207 -24.87 4.55 0.37
C TYR A 207 -25.37 4.41 -1.07
N MET A 208 -26.02 5.44 -1.62
CA MET A 208 -26.59 5.38 -2.96
C MET A 208 -25.49 5.24 -4.01
N LEU A 209 -24.40 6.00 -3.86
CA LEU A 209 -23.24 5.86 -4.75
C LEU A 209 -22.61 4.47 -4.63
N ALA A 210 -22.46 3.94 -3.41
CA ALA A 210 -21.91 2.59 -3.21
C ALA A 210 -22.74 1.50 -3.91
N ASP A 211 -24.07 1.54 -3.76
CA ASP A 211 -24.98 0.59 -4.41
C ASP A 211 -24.96 0.71 -5.95
N GLN A 212 -24.91 1.95 -6.46
CA GLN A 212 -24.75 2.21 -7.90
C GLN A 212 -23.45 1.64 -8.46
N VAL A 213 -22.32 1.78 -7.74
CA VAL A 213 -21.03 1.21 -8.17
C VAL A 213 -21.12 -0.30 -8.27
N ILE A 214 -21.67 -0.98 -7.26
CA ILE A 214 -21.86 -2.43 -7.26
C ILE A 214 -22.70 -2.87 -8.47
N SER A 215 -23.81 -2.17 -8.72
CA SER A 215 -24.72 -2.47 -9.83
C SER A 215 -24.04 -2.28 -11.19
N LYS A 216 -23.29 -1.18 -11.38
CA LYS A 216 -22.52 -0.90 -12.61
C LYS A 216 -21.47 -1.98 -12.87
N VAL A 217 -20.71 -2.39 -11.86
CA VAL A 217 -19.68 -3.44 -11.97
C VAL A 217 -20.31 -4.78 -12.36
N LYS A 218 -21.40 -5.18 -11.71
CA LYS A 218 -22.13 -6.42 -12.05
C LYS A 218 -22.60 -6.40 -13.51
N GLN A 219 -23.20 -5.30 -13.95
CA GLN A 219 -23.68 -5.16 -15.32
C GLN A 219 -22.54 -5.23 -16.34
N TYR A 220 -21.42 -4.55 -16.06
CA TYR A 220 -20.25 -4.57 -16.94
C TYR A 220 -19.66 -5.98 -17.10
N CYS A 221 -19.49 -6.71 -15.99
CA CYS A 221 -19.00 -8.10 -16.02
C CYS A 221 -19.93 -9.01 -16.85
N LEU A 222 -21.25 -8.87 -16.71
CA LEU A 222 -22.22 -9.65 -17.49
C LEU A 222 -22.15 -9.36 -19.00
N LEU A 223 -21.82 -8.13 -19.38
CA LEU A 223 -21.72 -7.71 -20.79
C LEU A 223 -20.41 -8.15 -21.46
N LYS A 224 -19.30 -8.20 -20.71
CA LYS A 224 -17.95 -8.48 -21.24
C LYS A 224 -17.47 -9.92 -21.04
N MET A 225 -18.18 -10.73 -20.24
CA MET A 225 -17.92 -12.18 -20.07
C MET A 225 -18.79 -13.07 -20.98
N LYS A 226 -19.53 -12.48 -21.92
CA LYS A 226 -20.15 -13.14 -23.07
C LYS A 226 -19.35 -12.85 -24.32
#